data_AF-A0A7J3MBR0-F1
#
_entry.id   AF-A0A7J3MBR0-F1
#
_cell.length_a   1.000
_cell.length_b   1.000
_cell.length_c   1.000
_cell.angle_alpha   90.00
_cell.angle_beta   90.00
_cell.angle_gamma   90.00
#
_symmetry.space_group_name_H-M   'P 1'
#
loop_
_entity.id
_entity.type
_entity.pdbx_description
1 polymer ?
#
loop_
_entity_poly.entity_id
_entity_poly.type
_entity_poly.pdbx_seq_one_letter_code
_entity_poly.pdbx_strand_id
1 'polypeptide(L)'
;MLRLKIENTCIEIRTREPKELFESLNSDFSRRYLPPLSIGDCSNIAAVIYWISGEEFTVLSASYSSNAPDIYVVSGDYPRAYENESPVFFLTQVLARSLANMWRQIGVYAEVKAMDTGSMSAIIWQNKDGKTILGHDIDLWDWNVGPDDVTIFDVFVTGRKLTGTSDSGYSNPEYDELYEKLFEAKTFNELLSIAYKLQEILYNDLPYISLCEVEPIQAHNTKFTGFNYDWPGGPFGGNDWTTFLNVRLTETSSTTPQQVESTLQAPVAQTSDQTMMLALIAVVVATVAVVAGYLFVTRRR
;
A
#
# COMPACT_ATOMS: atom_id res chain seq x y z
N MET A 1 -28.72 13.92 0.98
CA MET A 1 -28.49 12.82 1.94
C MET A 1 -27.75 11.71 1.22
N LEU A 2 -26.74 11.14 1.86
CA LEU A 2 -25.92 10.04 1.37
C LEU A 2 -25.88 8.98 2.49
N ARG A 3 -26.02 7.70 2.15
CA ARG A 3 -25.80 6.60 3.09
C ARG A 3 -24.57 5.83 2.63
N LEU A 4 -23.56 5.85 3.49
CA LEU A 4 -22.31 5.16 3.27
C LEU A 4 -22.30 3.89 4.10
N LYS A 5 -22.01 2.77 3.45
CA LYS A 5 -21.68 1.53 4.10
C LYS A 5 -20.17 1.35 4.04
N ILE A 6 -19.55 1.30 5.22
CA ILE A 6 -18.14 1.04 5.42
C ILE A 6 -18.07 -0.28 6.18
N GLU A 7 -17.71 -1.36 5.49
CA GLU A 7 -17.84 -2.73 6.01
C GLU A 7 -19.26 -3.00 6.57
N ASN A 8 -19.38 -3.27 7.87
CA ASN A 8 -20.65 -3.51 8.56
C ASN A 8 -21.25 -2.25 9.21
N THR A 9 -20.61 -1.09 9.08
CA THR A 9 -21.05 0.17 9.65
C THR A 9 -21.81 1.01 8.62
N CYS A 10 -22.98 1.49 9.00
CA CYS A 10 -23.79 2.40 8.19
C CYS A 10 -23.70 3.82 8.74
N ILE A 11 -23.31 4.77 7.90
CA ILE A 11 -23.20 6.20 8.24
C ILE A 11 -24.12 6.99 7.32
N GLU A 12 -25.02 7.77 7.90
CA GLU A 12 -25.85 8.72 7.15
C GLU A 12 -25.16 10.09 7.14
N ILE A 13 -24.87 10.62 5.96
CA ILE A 13 -24.30 11.95 5.79
C ILE A 13 -25.33 12.88 5.14
N ARG A 14 -25.63 13.96 5.84
CA ARG A 14 -26.52 15.04 5.43
C ARG A 14 -25.67 16.23 5.00
N THR A 15 -25.42 16.31 3.69
CA THR A 15 -24.73 17.43 3.04
C THR A 15 -25.56 18.00 1.90
N ARG A 16 -25.21 19.21 1.45
CA ARG A 16 -25.79 19.89 0.27
C ARG A 16 -25.44 19.18 -1.04
N GLU A 17 -24.21 18.66 -1.17
CA GLU A 17 -23.71 18.03 -2.41
C GLU A 17 -23.30 16.57 -2.15
N PRO A 18 -24.26 15.65 -1.94
CA PRO A 18 -23.97 14.27 -1.57
C PRO A 18 -23.19 13.50 -2.65
N LYS A 19 -23.35 13.88 -3.92
CA LYS A 19 -22.66 13.24 -5.03
C LYS A 19 -21.17 13.60 -5.06
N GLU A 20 -20.85 14.86 -4.88
CA GLU A 20 -19.47 15.36 -4.84
C GLU A 20 -18.73 14.79 -3.62
N LEU A 21 -19.38 14.75 -2.45
CA LEU A 21 -18.83 14.09 -1.27
C LEU A 21 -18.49 12.62 -1.57
N PHE A 22 -19.40 11.88 -2.22
CA PHE A 22 -19.14 10.49 -2.56
C PHE A 22 -17.96 10.33 -3.51
N GLU A 23 -17.88 11.16 -4.55
CA GLU A 23 -16.75 11.15 -5.50
C GLU A 23 -15.42 11.46 -4.80
N SER A 24 -15.40 12.43 -3.88
CA SER A 24 -14.24 12.77 -3.05
C SER A 24 -13.84 11.62 -2.11
N LEU A 25 -14.80 10.99 -1.43
CA LEU A 25 -14.54 9.85 -0.55
C LEU A 25 -14.15 8.57 -1.31
N ASN A 26 -14.55 8.44 -2.57
CA ASN A 26 -14.18 7.32 -3.43
C ASN A 26 -12.92 7.59 -4.29
N SER A 27 -12.26 8.73 -4.08
CA SER A 27 -10.99 9.05 -4.73
C SER A 27 -9.87 8.12 -4.25
N ASP A 28 -8.79 8.01 -5.03
CA ASP A 28 -7.59 7.28 -4.63
C ASP A 28 -7.09 7.78 -3.27
N PHE A 29 -7.00 9.10 -3.08
CA PHE A 29 -6.57 9.69 -1.82
C PHE A 29 -7.33 9.16 -0.60
N SER A 30 -8.66 9.18 -0.64
CA SER A 30 -9.50 8.74 0.49
C SER A 30 -9.41 7.24 0.74
N ARG A 31 -9.27 6.43 -0.33
CA ARG A 31 -9.11 4.96 -0.25
C ARG A 31 -7.81 4.50 0.40
N ARG A 32 -6.81 5.38 0.52
CA ARG A 32 -5.59 5.11 1.29
C ARG A 32 -5.87 4.90 2.78
N TYR A 33 -6.90 5.55 3.32
CA TYR A 33 -7.14 5.63 4.77
C TYR A 33 -8.48 5.01 5.18
N LEU A 34 -9.48 5.02 4.29
CA LEU A 34 -10.79 4.46 4.56
C LEU A 34 -10.90 3.07 3.96
N PRO A 35 -11.51 2.11 4.69
CA PRO A 35 -11.92 0.85 4.11
C PRO A 35 -12.84 1.07 2.89
N PRO A 36 -12.98 0.06 2.01
CA PRO A 36 -13.86 0.14 0.85
C PRO A 36 -15.25 0.67 1.18
N LEU A 37 -15.64 1.73 0.48
CA LEU A 37 -16.91 2.43 0.68
C LEU A 37 -17.93 1.99 -0.36
N SER A 38 -19.18 1.83 0.05
CA SER A 38 -20.29 1.62 -0.90
C SER A 38 -21.48 2.51 -0.56
N ILE A 39 -22.19 2.96 -1.59
CA ILE A 39 -23.53 3.54 -1.42
C ILE A 39 -24.50 2.39 -1.24
N GLY A 40 -25.32 2.46 -0.19
CA GLY A 40 -26.36 1.49 0.01
C GLY A 40 -27.45 1.97 0.95
N ASP A 41 -28.66 1.44 0.76
CA ASP A 41 -29.69 1.55 1.77
C ASP A 41 -29.36 0.56 2.89
N CYS A 42 -28.87 1.11 4.00
CA CYS A 42 -28.65 0.39 5.23
C CYS A 42 -29.65 0.86 6.30
N SER A 43 -30.22 -0.10 7.03
CA SER A 43 -31.32 0.13 7.96
C SER A 43 -30.88 0.50 9.37
N ASN A 44 -29.69 0.03 9.80
CA ASN A 44 -29.17 0.28 11.13
C ASN A 44 -28.06 1.35 11.08
N ILE A 45 -28.46 2.61 11.24
CA ILE A 45 -27.55 3.76 11.15
C ILE A 45 -26.73 3.86 12.45
N ALA A 46 -25.42 3.75 12.35
CA ALA A 46 -24.51 3.89 13.49
C ALA A 46 -24.22 5.36 13.82
N ALA A 47 -24.16 6.22 12.79
CA ALA A 47 -23.91 7.64 12.95
C ALA A 47 -24.64 8.48 11.91
N VAL A 48 -25.06 9.69 12.31
CA VAL A 48 -25.60 10.73 11.44
C VAL A 48 -24.66 11.93 11.48
N ILE A 49 -24.12 12.31 10.32
CA ILE A 49 -23.21 13.43 10.15
C ILE A 49 -23.93 14.53 9.40
N TYR A 50 -24.11 15.69 10.02
CA TYR A 50 -24.52 16.92 9.35
C TYR A 50 -23.27 17.64 8.88
N TRP A 51 -23.08 17.69 7.57
CA TRP A 51 -21.90 18.28 6.95
C TRP A 51 -22.29 19.59 6.28
N ILE A 52 -21.72 20.69 6.76
CA ILE A 52 -21.95 22.03 6.28
C ILE A 52 -20.69 22.51 5.56
N SER A 53 -20.84 23.21 4.43
CA SER A 53 -19.69 23.81 3.74
C SER A 53 -18.95 24.78 4.66
N GLY A 54 -17.62 24.82 4.55
CA GLY A 54 -16.74 25.71 5.32
C GLY A 54 -15.31 25.63 4.79
N GLU A 55 -14.48 26.61 5.12
CA GLU A 55 -13.10 26.68 4.57
C GLU A 55 -12.15 25.69 5.24
N GLU A 56 -12.28 25.48 6.56
CA GLU A 56 -11.45 24.55 7.33
C GLU A 56 -12.31 23.44 7.94
N PHE A 57 -11.82 22.20 7.93
CA PHE A 57 -12.54 21.10 8.53
C PHE A 57 -12.55 21.20 10.06
N THR A 58 -13.73 21.32 10.64
CA THR A 58 -13.95 21.44 12.08
C THR A 58 -15.12 20.55 12.52
N VAL A 59 -14.93 19.80 13.60
CA VAL A 59 -16.03 19.13 14.31
C VAL A 59 -16.70 20.15 15.23
N LEU A 60 -17.87 20.65 14.83
CA LEU A 60 -18.61 21.67 15.58
C LEU A 60 -19.32 21.08 16.81
N SER A 61 -19.80 19.85 16.70
CA SER A 61 -20.38 19.12 17.84
C SER A 61 -20.39 17.61 17.60
N ALA A 62 -20.34 16.86 18.70
CA ALA A 62 -20.56 15.43 18.74
C ALA A 62 -21.49 15.09 19.91
N SER A 63 -22.49 14.25 19.65
CA SER A 63 -23.44 13.74 20.63
C SER A 63 -23.46 12.22 20.56
N TYR A 64 -22.98 11.58 21.62
CA TYR A 64 -22.84 10.14 21.68
C TYR A 64 -24.08 9.48 22.28
N SER A 65 -24.48 8.33 21.73
CA SER A 65 -25.61 7.55 22.22
C SER A 65 -25.28 6.06 22.23
N SER A 66 -25.81 5.34 23.24
CA SER A 66 -25.68 3.88 23.31
C SER A 66 -26.77 3.14 22.56
N ASN A 67 -27.92 3.78 22.32
CA ASN A 67 -29.15 3.14 21.82
C ASN A 67 -29.74 3.86 20.60
N ALA A 68 -29.04 4.88 20.10
CA ALA A 68 -29.40 5.65 18.92
C ALA A 68 -28.11 5.95 18.13
N PRO A 69 -28.22 6.42 16.88
CA PRO A 69 -27.03 6.83 16.14
C PRO A 69 -26.28 7.95 16.86
N ASP A 70 -24.96 7.92 16.84
CA ASP A 70 -24.14 9.07 17.22
C ASP A 70 -24.42 10.22 16.25
N ILE A 71 -24.51 11.46 16.75
CA ILE A 71 -24.78 12.64 15.92
C ILE A 71 -23.56 13.54 15.90
N TYR A 72 -23.12 13.91 14.69
CA TYR A 72 -22.02 14.82 14.47
C TYR A 72 -22.49 16.01 13.64
N VAL A 73 -21.97 17.20 13.95
CA VAL A 73 -22.07 18.37 13.07
C VAL A 73 -20.65 18.79 12.72
N VAL A 74 -20.34 18.81 11.43
CA VAL A 74 -19.02 19.18 10.91
C VAL A 74 -19.16 20.32 9.92
N SER A 75 -18.14 21.17 9.86
CA SER A 75 -17.99 22.19 8.84
C SER A 75 -16.68 21.95 8.08
N GLY A 76 -16.66 22.20 6.78
CA GLY A 76 -15.44 22.09 5.97
C GLY A 76 -15.70 21.59 4.57
N ASP A 77 -14.72 21.77 3.70
CA ASP A 77 -14.69 21.19 2.37
C ASP A 77 -14.56 19.66 2.41
N TYR A 78 -14.87 19.02 1.29
CA TYR A 78 -14.69 17.58 1.13
C TYR A 78 -13.21 17.20 1.04
N PRO A 79 -12.86 15.96 1.43
CA PRO A 79 -11.48 15.55 1.48
C PRO A 79 -10.79 15.57 0.11
N ARG A 80 -9.57 16.11 0.08
CA ARG A 80 -8.74 16.26 -1.11
C ARG A 80 -7.27 16.09 -0.74
N ALA A 81 -6.52 15.39 -1.58
CA ALA A 81 -5.10 15.12 -1.36
C ALA A 81 -4.30 16.42 -1.20
N TYR A 82 -3.45 16.49 -0.17
CA TYR A 82 -2.58 17.65 0.11
C TYR A 82 -3.31 18.98 0.38
N GLU A 83 -4.65 18.97 0.41
CA GLU A 83 -5.48 20.16 0.67
C GLU A 83 -6.25 20.00 1.98
N ASN A 84 -6.95 18.88 2.16
CA ASN A 84 -7.82 18.67 3.31
C ASN A 84 -7.98 17.19 3.64
N GLU A 85 -7.14 16.69 4.53
CA GLU A 85 -7.10 15.28 4.93
C GLU A 85 -7.94 14.99 6.17
N SER A 86 -8.19 16.02 7.00
CA SER A 86 -8.92 15.94 8.27
C SER A 86 -10.28 15.22 8.20
N PRO A 87 -11.12 15.38 7.16
CA PRO A 87 -12.40 14.68 7.10
C PRO A 87 -12.27 13.16 7.03
N VAL A 88 -11.18 12.66 6.44
CA VAL A 88 -10.89 11.24 6.34
C VAL A 88 -10.60 10.66 7.73
N PHE A 89 -9.72 11.30 8.49
CA PHE A 89 -9.39 10.88 9.86
C PHE A 89 -10.59 10.99 10.80
N PHE A 90 -11.45 11.99 10.61
CA PHE A 90 -12.72 12.09 11.32
C PHE A 90 -13.63 10.88 11.06
N LEU A 91 -13.76 10.44 9.79
CA LEU A 91 -14.55 9.25 9.47
C LEU A 91 -13.96 7.99 10.12
N THR A 92 -12.64 7.86 10.20
CA THR A 92 -11.98 6.77 10.96
C THR A 92 -12.38 6.79 12.43
N GLN A 93 -12.47 7.97 13.06
CA GLN A 93 -12.94 8.10 14.44
C GLN A 93 -14.41 7.70 14.60
N VAL A 94 -15.27 8.04 13.63
CA VAL A 94 -16.68 7.59 13.61
C VAL A 94 -16.77 6.06 13.52
N LEU A 95 -15.89 5.42 12.74
CA LEU A 95 -15.82 3.96 12.66
C LEU A 95 -15.36 3.33 13.97
N ALA A 96 -14.35 3.88 14.63
CA ALA A 96 -13.90 3.42 15.95
C ALA A 96 -15.03 3.51 17.00
N ARG A 97 -15.83 4.60 16.97
CA ARG A 97 -17.03 4.75 17.80
C ARG A 97 -18.10 3.70 17.49
N SER A 98 -18.34 3.42 16.21
CA SER A 98 -19.27 2.35 15.78
C SER A 98 -18.83 0.99 16.32
N LEU A 99 -17.54 0.67 16.25
CA LEU A 99 -16.99 -0.57 16.79
C LEU A 99 -17.18 -0.67 18.30
N ALA A 100 -16.92 0.40 19.05
CA ALA A 100 -17.17 0.44 20.50
C ALA A 100 -18.65 0.19 20.85
N ASN A 101 -19.59 0.70 20.03
CA ASN A 101 -21.01 0.43 20.19
C ASN A 101 -21.39 -1.02 19.86
N MET A 102 -20.71 -1.67 18.89
CA MET A 102 -20.89 -3.10 18.63
C MET A 102 -20.41 -3.94 19.82
N TRP A 103 -19.24 -3.62 20.37
CA TRP A 103 -18.69 -4.29 21.55
C TRP A 103 -19.57 -4.14 22.79
N ARG A 104 -20.23 -2.99 22.94
CA ARG A 104 -21.19 -2.77 24.02
C ARG A 104 -22.33 -3.80 24.01
N GLN A 105 -22.77 -4.24 22.83
CA GLN A 105 -23.85 -5.22 22.69
C GLN A 105 -23.46 -6.61 23.23
N ILE A 106 -22.16 -6.91 23.28
CA ILE A 106 -21.62 -8.14 23.86
C ILE A 106 -21.04 -7.92 25.27
N GLY A 107 -21.31 -6.76 25.88
CA GLY A 107 -20.91 -6.45 27.26
C GLY A 107 -19.50 -5.88 27.44
N VAL A 108 -18.81 -5.52 26.36
CA VAL A 108 -17.49 -4.86 26.40
C VAL A 108 -17.66 -3.35 26.24
N TYR A 109 -17.24 -2.58 27.23
CA TYR A 109 -17.42 -1.13 27.26
C TYR A 109 -16.08 -0.45 26.98
N ALA A 110 -15.93 0.14 25.79
CA ALA A 110 -14.74 0.89 25.40
C ALA A 110 -14.99 2.40 25.41
N GLU A 111 -14.05 3.16 25.98
CA GLU A 111 -13.99 4.62 25.85
C GLU A 111 -13.09 4.97 24.67
N VAL A 112 -13.69 5.51 23.60
CA VAL A 112 -12.94 5.91 22.41
C VAL A 112 -12.45 7.34 22.59
N LYS A 113 -11.13 7.53 22.52
CA LYS A 113 -10.49 8.84 22.55
C LYS A 113 -9.96 9.17 21.15
N ALA A 114 -10.67 10.05 20.46
CA ALA A 114 -10.21 10.57 19.18
C ALA A 114 -9.03 11.53 19.36
N MET A 115 -7.95 11.31 18.61
CA MET A 115 -6.77 12.17 18.56
C MET A 115 -6.02 11.98 17.25
N ASP A 116 -5.10 12.89 16.93
CA ASP A 116 -4.17 12.73 15.80
C ASP A 116 -3.08 11.69 16.12
N THR A 117 -2.41 11.18 15.09
CA THR A 117 -1.37 10.14 15.24
C THR A 117 -0.25 10.57 16.19
N GLY A 118 0.21 11.83 16.15
CA GLY A 118 1.29 12.29 17.03
C GLY A 118 0.89 12.28 18.50
N SER A 119 -0.33 12.74 18.79
CA SER A 119 -0.93 12.64 20.13
C SER A 119 -1.14 11.18 20.57
N MET A 120 -1.56 10.30 19.65
CA MET A 120 -1.70 8.86 19.91
C MET A 120 -0.36 8.22 20.26
N SER A 121 0.68 8.43 19.45
CA SER A 121 2.04 7.93 19.72
C SER A 121 2.54 8.35 21.10
N ALA A 122 2.25 9.59 21.50
CA ALA A 122 2.69 10.13 22.79
C ALA A 122 2.01 9.45 23.99
N ILE A 123 0.83 8.85 23.80
CA ILE A 123 0.11 8.13 24.86
C ILE A 123 0.27 6.62 24.79
N ILE A 124 0.71 6.05 23.66
CA ILE A 124 1.03 4.62 23.57
C ILE A 124 2.16 4.31 24.53
N TRP A 125 3.32 4.97 24.41
CA TRP A 125 4.48 4.70 25.27
C TRP A 125 4.64 5.79 26.33
N GLN A 126 4.03 5.60 27.50
CA GLN A 126 4.13 6.57 28.59
C GLN A 126 5.24 6.20 29.57
N ASN A 127 5.99 7.20 30.03
CA ASN A 127 6.91 7.02 31.15
C ASN A 127 6.15 7.24 32.47
N LYS A 128 6.11 6.20 33.31
CA LYS A 128 5.58 6.27 34.68
C LYS A 128 6.62 5.72 35.64
N ASP A 129 7.08 6.57 36.55
CA ASP A 129 8.08 6.22 37.57
C ASP A 129 9.36 5.60 36.99
N GLY A 130 9.84 6.10 35.85
CA GLY A 130 11.02 5.60 35.16
C GLY A 130 10.81 4.30 34.39
N LYS A 131 9.57 3.82 34.24
CA LYS A 131 9.20 2.65 33.45
C LYS A 131 8.31 3.05 32.28
N THR A 132 8.59 2.50 31.10
CA THR A 132 7.68 2.63 29.96
C THR A 132 6.49 1.68 30.14
N ILE A 133 5.29 2.22 30.08
CA ILE A 133 4.02 1.50 30.15
C ILE A 133 3.14 1.88 28.95
N LEU A 134 2.17 1.02 28.65
CA LEU A 134 1.12 1.38 27.69
C LEU A 134 0.08 2.28 28.36
N GLY A 135 -0.30 3.35 27.67
CA GLY A 135 -1.30 4.30 28.16
C GLY A 135 -2.71 4.08 27.63
N HIS A 136 -2.94 2.96 26.94
CA HIS A 136 -4.20 2.57 26.35
C HIS A 136 -4.47 1.09 26.63
N ASP A 137 -5.72 0.66 26.43
CA ASP A 137 -6.09 -0.76 26.42
C ASP A 137 -6.10 -1.33 24.99
N ILE A 138 -6.59 -0.54 24.03
CA ILE A 138 -6.59 -0.83 22.59
C ILE A 138 -6.39 0.48 21.82
N ASP A 139 -5.66 0.42 20.72
CA ASP A 139 -5.55 1.50 19.74
C ASP A 139 -5.94 1.01 18.34
N LEU A 140 -6.08 1.98 17.43
CA LEU A 140 -6.24 1.72 16.00
C LEU A 140 -4.92 2.15 15.34
N TRP A 141 -4.06 1.18 15.10
CA TRP A 141 -2.71 1.39 14.60
C TRP A 141 -2.45 0.63 13.31
N ASP A 142 -1.45 1.09 12.56
CA ASP A 142 -0.95 0.45 11.36
C ASP A 142 0.58 0.34 11.37
N TRP A 143 1.08 -0.74 10.75
CA TRP A 143 2.49 -0.94 10.48
C TRP A 143 2.68 -1.04 8.97
N ASN A 144 3.63 -0.28 8.45
CA ASN A 144 4.03 -0.42 7.05
C ASN A 144 5.13 -1.49 6.97
N VAL A 145 4.85 -2.57 6.26
CA VAL A 145 5.72 -3.74 6.16
C VAL A 145 5.94 -4.08 4.69
N GLY A 146 7.19 -4.29 4.29
CA GLY A 146 7.51 -4.74 2.95
C GLY A 146 7.13 -6.21 2.71
N PRO A 147 6.94 -6.64 1.44
CA PRO A 147 6.91 -8.06 1.10
C PRO A 147 8.18 -8.74 1.64
N ASP A 148 8.02 -9.88 2.32
CA ASP A 148 9.09 -10.68 2.91
C ASP A 148 9.87 -10.03 4.09
N ASP A 149 9.37 -8.92 4.63
CA ASP A 149 10.00 -8.25 5.76
C ASP A 149 9.64 -8.93 7.10
N VAL A 150 10.55 -9.78 7.57
CA VAL A 150 10.42 -10.47 8.86
C VAL A 150 10.59 -9.54 10.06
N THR A 151 10.98 -8.27 9.87
CA THR A 151 11.14 -7.31 10.98
C THR A 151 9.81 -6.98 11.64
N ILE A 152 8.67 -7.20 10.97
CA ILE A 152 7.36 -7.06 11.61
C ILE A 152 7.18 -7.97 12.83
N PHE A 153 7.88 -9.11 12.89
CA PHE A 153 7.84 -9.96 14.08
C PHE A 153 8.45 -9.29 15.32
N ASP A 154 9.29 -8.25 15.14
CA ASP A 154 9.89 -7.51 16.25
C ASP A 154 8.83 -6.82 17.13
N VAL A 155 7.74 -6.31 16.54
CA VAL A 155 6.73 -5.54 17.30
C VAL A 155 6.01 -6.39 18.37
N PHE A 156 6.14 -7.71 18.30
CA PHE A 156 5.52 -8.67 19.21
C PHE A 156 6.50 -9.23 20.26
N VAL A 157 7.78 -8.85 20.25
CA VAL A 157 8.76 -9.33 21.23
C VAL A 157 8.57 -8.62 22.57
N THR A 158 8.53 -9.37 23.69
CA THR A 158 8.14 -8.92 25.05
C THR A 158 8.80 -7.59 25.52
N GLY A 159 10.04 -7.32 25.09
CA GLY A 159 10.82 -6.16 25.50
C GLY A 159 10.61 -4.89 24.68
N ARG A 160 9.90 -4.96 23.55
CA ARG A 160 9.92 -3.91 22.52
C ARG A 160 9.05 -2.70 22.81
N LYS A 161 8.25 -2.73 23.87
CA LYS A 161 7.61 -1.53 24.41
C LYS A 161 8.63 -0.52 24.97
N LEU A 162 9.80 -0.97 25.44
CA LEU A 162 10.84 -0.08 25.97
C LEU A 162 11.51 0.76 24.88
N THR A 163 11.53 0.24 23.65
CA THR A 163 12.11 0.91 22.48
C THR A 163 11.08 1.73 21.71
N GLY A 164 9.80 1.72 22.12
CA GLY A 164 8.71 2.34 21.38
C GLY A 164 8.32 1.58 20.12
N THR A 165 8.60 0.28 20.06
CA THR A 165 8.38 -0.56 18.87
C THR A 165 7.17 -1.47 19.01
N SER A 166 6.73 -1.77 20.24
CA SER A 166 5.53 -2.57 20.51
C SER A 166 4.44 -1.71 21.16
N ASP A 167 3.33 -1.55 20.45
CA ASP A 167 2.09 -0.87 20.82
C ASP A 167 1.10 -1.79 21.57
N SER A 168 1.07 -3.09 21.27
CA SER A 168 0.17 -4.05 21.95
C SER A 168 0.64 -4.49 23.34
N GLY A 169 1.95 -4.42 23.61
CA GLY A 169 2.53 -4.89 24.87
C GLY A 169 2.48 -6.42 25.03
N TYR A 170 2.25 -7.13 23.93
CA TYR A 170 2.24 -8.58 23.85
C TYR A 170 3.54 -9.18 24.42
N SER A 171 3.40 -10.34 25.05
CA SER A 171 4.51 -11.03 25.70
C SER A 171 4.26 -12.52 25.71
N ASN A 172 5.14 -13.26 25.04
CA ASN A 172 5.11 -14.71 25.02
C ASN A 172 6.55 -15.25 24.94
N PRO A 173 7.03 -16.00 25.94
CA PRO A 173 8.41 -16.49 25.95
C PRO A 173 8.71 -17.52 24.85
N GLU A 174 7.71 -18.30 24.40
CA GLU A 174 7.87 -19.21 23.27
C GLU A 174 8.03 -18.42 21.97
N TYR A 175 7.25 -17.35 21.80
CA TYR A 175 7.39 -16.42 20.69
C TYR A 175 8.78 -15.77 20.68
N ASP A 176 9.24 -15.26 21.82
CA ASP A 176 10.56 -14.63 21.96
C ASP A 176 11.69 -15.63 21.58
N GLU A 177 11.63 -16.88 22.03
CA GLU A 177 12.63 -17.91 21.67
C GLU A 177 12.61 -18.25 20.18
N LEU A 178 11.43 -18.35 19.56
CA LEU A 178 11.29 -18.60 18.13
C LEU A 178 11.77 -17.41 17.29
N TYR A 179 11.52 -16.18 17.75
CA TYR A 179 11.98 -14.97 17.08
C TYR A 179 13.51 -14.93 17.00
N GLU A 180 14.22 -15.24 18.09
CA GLU A 180 15.70 -15.31 18.07
C GLU A 180 16.22 -16.36 17.07
N LYS A 181 15.53 -17.49 16.93
CA LYS A 181 15.89 -18.54 15.96
C LYS A 181 15.75 -18.09 14.49
N LEU A 182 14.94 -17.07 14.17
CA LEU A 182 14.87 -16.52 12.82
C LEU A 182 16.26 -16.12 12.32
N PHE A 183 17.07 -15.50 13.18
CA PHE A 183 18.42 -15.02 12.84
C PHE A 183 19.46 -16.14 12.78
N GLU A 184 19.14 -17.31 13.33
CA GLU A 184 20.02 -18.48 13.31
C GLU A 184 19.83 -19.35 12.05
N ALA A 185 18.66 -19.24 11.39
CA ALA A 185 18.27 -20.04 10.25
C ALA A 185 19.34 -20.04 9.13
N LYS A 186 19.67 -21.23 8.63
CA LYS A 186 20.71 -21.41 7.59
C LYS A 186 20.12 -21.59 6.20
N THR A 187 18.82 -21.85 6.11
CA THR A 187 18.13 -22.06 4.84
C THR A 187 16.81 -21.30 4.80
N PHE A 188 16.36 -20.98 3.59
CA PHE A 188 15.06 -20.31 3.39
C PHE A 188 13.89 -21.15 3.94
N ASN A 189 13.91 -22.47 3.76
CA ASN A 189 12.86 -23.35 4.28
C ASN A 189 12.81 -23.38 5.82
N GLU A 190 13.97 -23.28 6.48
CA GLU A 190 14.05 -23.18 7.93
C GLU A 190 13.47 -21.84 8.42
N LEU A 191 13.87 -20.73 7.79
CA LEU A 191 13.32 -19.40 8.08
C LEU A 191 11.80 -19.37 7.89
N LEU A 192 11.29 -19.93 6.78
CA LEU A 192 9.87 -19.99 6.48
C LEU A 192 9.11 -20.82 7.53
N SER A 193 9.67 -21.97 7.94
CA SER A 193 9.06 -22.79 8.99
C SER A 193 8.99 -22.09 10.34
N ILE A 194 9.96 -21.24 10.68
CA ILE A 194 9.94 -20.45 11.91
C ILE A 194 8.90 -19.33 11.80
N ALA A 195 8.91 -18.59 10.68
CA ALA A 195 7.96 -17.52 10.41
C ALA A 195 6.50 -18.00 10.49
N TYR A 196 6.18 -19.17 9.94
CA TYR A 196 4.84 -19.74 10.04
C TYR A 196 4.42 -20.09 11.47
N LYS A 197 5.35 -20.58 12.30
CA LYS A 197 5.05 -20.84 13.72
C LYS A 197 4.81 -19.54 14.49
N LEU A 198 5.60 -18.50 14.22
CA LEU A 198 5.37 -17.18 14.80
C LEU A 198 4.00 -16.64 14.42
N GLN A 199 3.61 -16.74 13.14
CA GLN A 199 2.29 -16.35 12.68
C GLN A 199 1.17 -17.19 13.31
N GLU A 200 1.36 -18.50 13.48
CA GLU A 200 0.40 -19.38 14.14
C GLU A 200 0.19 -18.98 15.62
N ILE A 201 1.27 -18.65 16.33
CA ILE A 201 1.18 -18.14 17.70
C ILE A 201 0.38 -16.83 17.72
N LEU A 202 0.71 -15.86 16.87
CA LEU A 202 -0.01 -14.58 16.80
C LEU A 202 -1.48 -14.75 16.41
N TYR A 203 -1.78 -15.69 15.51
CA TYR A 203 -3.15 -16.00 15.12
C TYR A 203 -3.98 -16.55 16.28
N ASN A 204 -3.39 -17.37 17.15
CA ASN A 204 -4.07 -17.92 18.30
C ASN A 204 -4.17 -16.94 19.47
N ASP A 205 -3.12 -16.15 19.70
CA ASP A 205 -3.04 -15.21 20.82
C ASP A 205 -3.75 -13.88 20.53
N LEU A 206 -3.96 -13.56 19.25
CA LEU A 206 -4.66 -12.37 18.75
C LEU A 206 -4.22 -11.04 19.41
N PRO A 207 -2.91 -10.70 19.44
CA PRO A 207 -2.48 -9.40 19.94
C PRO A 207 -3.01 -8.24 19.07
N TYR A 208 -3.31 -8.51 17.80
CA TYR A 208 -4.03 -7.60 16.90
C TYR A 208 -5.27 -8.25 16.32
N ILE A 209 -6.26 -7.41 16.02
CA ILE A 209 -7.45 -7.76 15.24
C ILE A 209 -7.39 -6.96 13.94
N SER A 210 -7.00 -7.62 12.84
CA SER A 210 -6.92 -6.98 11.53
C SER A 210 -8.31 -6.53 11.06
N LEU A 211 -8.45 -5.26 10.70
CA LEU A 211 -9.72 -4.69 10.23
C LEU A 211 -9.83 -4.72 8.71
N CYS A 212 -8.81 -4.20 8.02
CA CYS A 212 -8.73 -4.16 6.57
C CYS A 212 -7.27 -4.03 6.14
N GLU A 213 -6.99 -4.43 4.90
CA GLU A 213 -5.76 -4.08 4.21
C GLU A 213 -5.99 -2.79 3.43
N VAL A 214 -5.12 -1.80 3.60
CA VAL A 214 -5.18 -0.54 2.87
C VAL A 214 -4.28 -0.61 1.64
N GLU A 215 -4.78 -0.13 0.50
CA GLU A 215 -3.97 -0.10 -0.72
C GLU A 215 -2.93 1.02 -0.65
N PRO A 216 -1.64 0.74 -0.91
CA PRO A 216 -0.61 1.76 -0.98
C PRO A 216 -0.80 2.59 -2.25
N ILE A 217 -1.10 3.88 -2.07
CA ILE A 217 -1.35 4.80 -3.18
C ILE A 217 -0.17 5.74 -3.37
N GLN A 218 0.33 5.79 -4.59
CA GLN A 218 1.47 6.61 -4.98
C GLN A 218 1.09 7.64 -6.02
N ALA A 219 1.68 8.83 -5.90
CA ALA A 219 1.62 9.87 -6.91
C ALA A 219 3.04 10.31 -7.26
N HIS A 220 3.32 10.44 -8.56
CA HIS A 220 4.56 11.02 -9.04
C HIS A 220 4.29 11.95 -10.22
N ASN A 221 5.24 12.84 -10.49
CA ASN A 221 5.15 13.74 -11.63
C ASN A 221 5.34 12.94 -12.94
N THR A 222 4.50 13.19 -13.95
CA THR A 222 4.54 12.52 -15.26
C THR A 222 5.81 12.81 -16.07
N LYS A 223 6.58 13.83 -15.66
CA LYS A 223 7.93 14.11 -16.17
C LYS A 223 8.93 13.01 -15.83
N PHE A 224 8.61 12.12 -14.89
CA PHE A 224 9.47 11.02 -14.50
C PHE A 224 8.84 9.68 -14.90
N THR A 225 9.67 8.75 -15.31
CA THR A 225 9.32 7.37 -15.67
C THR A 225 10.29 6.40 -15.02
N GLY A 226 10.02 5.09 -15.11
CA GLY A 226 10.87 4.04 -14.54
C GLY A 226 10.53 3.63 -13.10
N PHE A 227 9.36 4.04 -12.59
CA PHE A 227 8.83 3.54 -11.32
C PHE A 227 8.36 2.09 -11.46
N ASN A 228 8.60 1.28 -10.42
CA ASN A 228 8.00 -0.04 -10.28
C ASN A 228 6.73 0.08 -9.42
N TYR A 229 5.56 -0.15 -10.02
CA TYR A 229 4.28 -0.03 -9.32
C TYR A 229 3.93 -1.24 -8.45
N ASP A 230 4.64 -2.36 -8.61
CA ASP A 230 4.49 -3.52 -7.73
C ASP A 230 5.18 -3.29 -6.37
N TRP A 231 6.04 -2.27 -6.26
CA TRP A 231 6.82 -1.95 -5.06
C TRP A 231 6.63 -0.48 -4.65
N PRO A 232 5.51 -0.15 -4.00
CA PRO A 232 5.24 1.20 -3.58
C PRO A 232 6.13 1.64 -2.41
N GLY A 233 6.55 2.90 -2.43
CA GLY A 233 7.43 3.55 -1.45
C GLY A 233 8.36 4.60 -2.06
N GLY A 234 8.68 4.47 -3.35
CA GLY A 234 9.63 5.36 -4.03
C GLY A 234 11.04 5.27 -3.42
N PRO A 235 11.92 6.25 -3.67
CA PRO A 235 13.33 6.15 -3.27
C PRO A 235 13.53 6.16 -1.74
N PHE A 236 12.59 6.76 -1.00
CA PHE A 236 12.75 6.98 0.43
C PHE A 236 11.82 6.12 1.29
N GLY A 237 10.92 5.35 0.66
CA GLY A 237 10.03 4.44 1.37
C GLY A 237 10.70 3.12 1.78
N GLY A 238 11.98 2.90 1.47
CA GLY A 238 12.75 1.72 1.87
C GLY A 238 12.41 0.42 1.12
N ASN A 239 11.22 0.34 0.53
CA ASN A 239 10.70 -0.88 -0.11
C ASN A 239 11.14 -1.05 -1.58
N ASP A 240 11.39 0.05 -2.30
CA ASP A 240 11.81 0.01 -3.70
C ASP A 240 13.14 0.74 -3.95
N TRP A 241 14.24 0.02 -3.72
CA TRP A 241 15.57 0.52 -4.04
C TRP A 241 15.77 0.74 -5.56
N THR A 242 14.97 0.07 -6.41
CA THR A 242 15.12 0.16 -7.86
C THR A 242 14.76 1.55 -8.38
N THR A 243 13.98 2.32 -7.62
CA THR A 243 13.70 3.73 -7.91
C THR A 243 15.00 4.53 -8.12
N PHE A 244 16.07 4.29 -7.35
CA PHE A 244 17.35 5.00 -7.52
C PHE A 244 18.09 4.65 -8.82
N LEU A 245 17.79 3.49 -9.41
CA LEU A 245 18.43 3.03 -10.65
C LEU A 245 17.60 3.37 -11.90
N ASN A 246 16.28 3.26 -11.77
CA ASN A 246 15.38 3.22 -12.91
C ASN A 246 14.68 4.55 -13.16
N VAL A 247 14.41 5.32 -12.10
CA VAL A 247 13.67 6.57 -12.23
C VAL A 247 14.51 7.63 -12.91
N ARG A 248 13.96 8.18 -13.98
CA ARG A 248 14.59 9.21 -14.81
C ARG A 248 13.56 10.12 -15.44
N LEU A 249 14.00 11.25 -15.97
CA LEU A 249 13.14 12.11 -16.78
C LEU A 249 12.64 11.32 -18.00
N THR A 250 11.35 11.44 -18.27
CA THR A 250 10.76 10.99 -19.52
C THR A 250 11.45 11.74 -20.65
N GLU A 251 12.07 11.03 -21.60
CA GLU A 251 12.66 11.66 -22.77
C GLU A 251 11.55 12.45 -23.47
N THR A 252 11.71 13.78 -23.52
CA THR A 252 10.80 14.59 -24.30
C THR A 252 11.14 14.26 -25.73
N SER A 253 10.24 13.58 -26.45
CA SER A 253 10.38 13.42 -27.89
C SER A 253 10.55 14.82 -28.47
N SER A 254 11.80 15.22 -28.74
CA SER A 254 12.08 16.38 -29.56
C SER A 254 11.59 15.99 -30.94
N THR A 255 10.39 16.42 -31.30
CA THR A 255 10.02 16.57 -32.70
C THR A 255 10.96 17.62 -33.28
N THR A 256 12.16 17.20 -33.66
CA THR A 256 12.96 17.89 -34.66
C THR A 256 12.07 17.97 -35.90
N PRO A 257 11.74 19.16 -36.43
CA PRO A 257 11.05 19.25 -37.70
C PRO A 257 11.92 18.52 -38.72
N GLN A 258 11.41 17.41 -39.29
CA GLN A 258 12.04 16.81 -40.46
C GLN A 258 12.18 17.91 -41.52
N GLN A 259 13.41 18.26 -41.86
CA GLN A 259 13.67 19.02 -43.06
C GLN A 259 13.09 18.23 -44.24
N VAL A 260 12.12 18.83 -44.91
CA VAL A 260 11.60 18.32 -46.18
C VAL A 260 12.69 18.54 -47.21
N GLU A 261 13.57 17.56 -47.37
CA GLU A 261 14.54 17.55 -48.45
C GLU A 261 13.84 17.00 -49.71
N SER A 262 13.33 17.93 -50.51
CA SER A 262 12.81 17.68 -51.85
C SER A 262 13.94 17.16 -52.74
N THR A 263 13.96 15.87 -53.03
CA THR A 263 14.78 15.29 -54.10
C THR A 263 13.89 14.60 -55.13
N LEU A 264 13.86 15.19 -56.31
CA LEU A 264 13.22 14.69 -57.52
C LEU A 264 13.69 13.26 -57.84
N GLN A 265 12.74 12.37 -58.11
CA GLN A 265 13.01 11.00 -58.53
C GLN A 265 13.72 10.97 -59.90
N ALA A 266 14.87 10.28 -59.94
CA ALA A 266 15.42 9.66 -61.14
C ALA A 266 15.17 8.13 -61.06
N PRO A 267 14.99 7.45 -62.22
CA PRO A 267 14.30 6.17 -62.28
C PRO A 267 15.07 5.00 -61.67
N VAL A 268 14.30 4.05 -61.14
CA VAL A 268 14.70 2.79 -60.53
C VAL A 268 15.63 1.99 -61.45
N ALA A 269 16.87 1.77 -61.02
CA ALA A 269 17.70 0.69 -61.53
C ALA A 269 17.49 -0.54 -60.63
N GLN A 270 16.78 -1.54 -61.15
CA GLN A 270 16.68 -2.86 -60.53
C GLN A 270 18.07 -3.51 -60.53
N THR A 271 18.72 -3.57 -59.36
CA THR A 271 19.91 -4.40 -59.18
C THR A 271 19.54 -5.74 -58.59
N SER A 272 20.03 -6.75 -59.28
CA SER A 272 19.60 -8.14 -59.32
C SER A 272 20.08 -8.99 -58.15
N ASP A 273 19.34 -10.09 -57.99
CA ASP A 273 19.45 -11.24 -57.09
C ASP A 273 20.79 -12.04 -57.18
N GLN A 274 21.92 -11.37 -57.46
CA GLN A 274 23.23 -11.99 -57.72
C GLN A 274 24.19 -11.94 -56.53
N THR A 275 23.98 -11.06 -55.53
CA THR A 275 24.83 -10.98 -54.34
C THR A 275 24.51 -12.04 -53.28
N MET A 276 23.26 -12.53 -53.22
CA MET A 276 22.86 -13.63 -52.35
C MET A 276 23.25 -15.02 -52.88
N MET A 277 23.31 -15.20 -54.21
CA MET A 277 23.71 -16.47 -54.83
C MET A 277 25.22 -16.74 -54.74
N LEU A 278 26.07 -15.71 -54.85
CA LEU A 278 27.53 -15.86 -54.78
C LEU A 278 28.01 -16.20 -53.35
N ALA A 279 27.33 -15.70 -52.32
CA ALA A 279 27.60 -16.07 -50.93
C ALA A 279 27.25 -17.55 -50.64
N LEU A 280 26.16 -18.06 -51.22
CA LEU A 280 25.74 -19.47 -51.10
C LEU A 280 26.69 -20.42 -51.84
N ILE A 281 27.17 -20.06 -53.03
CA ILE A 281 28.13 -20.89 -53.80
C ILE A 281 29.48 -21.00 -53.07
N ALA A 282 29.96 -19.92 -52.44
CA ALA A 282 31.22 -19.94 -51.69
C ALA A 282 31.18 -20.91 -50.48
N VAL A 283 30.04 -21.00 -49.77
CA VAL A 283 29.85 -21.91 -48.64
C VAL A 283 29.76 -23.38 -49.09
N VAL A 284 29.14 -23.65 -50.24
CA VAL A 284 29.03 -25.01 -50.80
C VAL A 284 30.38 -25.51 -51.32
N VAL A 285 31.19 -24.66 -51.96
CA VAL A 285 32.53 -25.05 -52.45
C VAL A 285 33.49 -25.34 -51.28
N ALA A 286 33.44 -24.55 -50.20
CA ALA A 286 34.26 -24.80 -49.01
C ALA A 286 33.89 -26.12 -48.31
N THR A 287 32.61 -26.46 -48.22
CA THR A 287 32.16 -27.73 -47.62
C THR A 287 32.50 -28.94 -48.49
N VAL A 288 32.37 -28.84 -49.82
CA VAL A 288 32.79 -29.92 -50.74
C VAL A 288 34.31 -30.13 -50.71
N ALA A 289 35.13 -29.08 -50.61
CA ALA A 289 36.58 -29.20 -50.50
C ALA A 289 37.03 -29.89 -49.19
N VAL A 290 36.36 -29.59 -48.06
CA VAL A 290 36.65 -30.25 -46.77
C VAL A 290 36.24 -31.73 -46.81
N VAL A 291 35.09 -32.06 -47.39
CA VAL A 291 34.62 -33.45 -47.54
C VAL A 291 35.50 -34.24 -48.51
N ALA A 292 35.91 -33.64 -49.64
CA ALA A 292 36.83 -34.28 -50.59
C ALA A 292 38.24 -34.47 -50.00
N GLY A 293 38.75 -33.50 -49.23
CA GLY A 293 40.00 -33.62 -48.48
C GLY A 293 39.95 -34.75 -47.44
N TYR A 294 38.85 -34.85 -46.68
CA TYR A 294 38.63 -35.91 -45.71
C TYR A 294 38.53 -37.31 -46.36
N LEU A 295 37.83 -37.41 -47.50
CA LEU A 295 37.71 -38.67 -48.26
C LEU A 295 39.02 -39.08 -48.96
N PHE A 296 39.88 -38.13 -49.34
CA PHE A 296 41.19 -38.43 -49.93
C PHE A 296 42.20 -38.93 -48.88
N VAL A 297 42.15 -38.40 -47.65
CA VAL A 297 43.00 -38.84 -46.54
C VAL A 297 42.59 -40.23 -46.01
N THR A 298 41.29 -40.55 -46.02
CA THR A 298 40.78 -41.87 -45.55
C THR A 298 40.91 -42.98 -46.60
N ARG A 299 41.21 -42.68 -47.87
CA ARG A 299 41.50 -43.67 -48.93
C ARG A 299 42.98 -43.99 -49.13
N ARG A 300 43.90 -43.33 -48.41
CA ARG A 300 45.36 -43.60 -48.46
C ARG A 300 45.93 -44.13 -47.13
N ARG A 301 45.09 -44.75 -46.31
CA ARG A 301 45.50 -45.62 -45.20
C ARG A 301 44.82 -46.98 -45.33
#